data_AF-A0A1W1X0R8-F1
#
_entry.id   AF-A0A1W1X0R8-F1
#
_cell.length_a   1.000
_cell.length_b   1.000
_cell.length_c   1.000
_cell.angle_alpha   90.00
_cell.angle_beta   90.00
_cell.angle_gamma   90.00
#
_symmetry.space_group_name_H-M   'P 1'
#
loop_
_entity.id
_entity.type
_entity.pdbx_description
1 polymer ?
#
loop_
_entity_poly.entity_id
_entity_poly.type
_entity_poly.pdbx_seq_one_letter_code
_entity_poly.pdbx_strand_id
1 'polypeptide(L)'
;MEHMEYKHYKHINRFYKDAFIKKEEIVKQEIEINSCGSLEILVVEKFNNIVTITKASGTNINKPILEDNIHKVIMNKSKLEEILSLF
;
A
#
# COMPACT_ATOMS: atom_id res chain seq x y z
N MET A 1 -13.30 -14.87 -11.25
CA MET A 1 -11.90 -14.58 -11.60
C MET A 1 -11.09 -14.82 -10.34
N GLU A 2 -10.22 -15.83 -10.35
CA GLU A 2 -9.41 -16.22 -9.20
C GLU A 2 -8.24 -15.22 -9.06
N HIS A 3 -8.16 -14.54 -7.90
CA HIS A 3 -7.04 -13.67 -7.56
C HIS A 3 -5.81 -14.53 -7.27
N MET A 4 -4.89 -14.63 -8.24
CA MET A 4 -3.63 -15.36 -8.08
C MET A 4 -2.71 -14.69 -7.05
N GLU A 5 -2.06 -15.56 -6.27
CA GLU A 5 -1.08 -15.39 -5.19
C GLU A 5 -0.32 -14.04 -5.06
N TYR A 6 -0.72 -13.24 -4.07
CA TYR A 6 -0.09 -11.98 -3.63
C TYR A 6 1.25 -12.15 -2.85
N LYS A 7 2.25 -12.85 -3.40
CA LYS A 7 3.47 -13.19 -2.61
C LYS A 7 4.85 -12.83 -3.17
N HIS A 8 5.00 -12.27 -4.37
CA HIS A 8 6.31 -12.31 -5.03
C HIS A 8 7.03 -10.97 -5.27
N TYR A 9 6.68 -9.91 -4.55
CA TYR A 9 7.58 -8.75 -4.52
C TYR A 9 8.75 -8.98 -3.54
N LYS A 10 9.90 -9.39 -4.07
CA LYS A 10 11.12 -9.73 -3.29
C LYS A 10 11.54 -8.63 -2.31
N HIS A 11 11.25 -7.36 -2.63
CA HIS A 11 11.65 -6.20 -1.83
C HIS A 11 10.54 -5.69 -0.90
N ILE A 12 9.47 -6.46 -0.66
CA ILE A 12 8.32 -6.02 0.14
C ILE A 12 8.72 -5.59 1.57
N ASN A 13 9.67 -6.28 2.20
CA ASN A 13 10.13 -5.90 3.55
C ASN A 13 10.89 -4.57 3.56
N ARG A 14 11.65 -4.28 2.50
CA ARG A 14 12.31 -2.98 2.34
C ARG A 14 11.28 -1.90 2.07
N PHE A 15 10.30 -2.17 1.21
CA PHE A 15 9.18 -1.26 0.99
C PHE A 15 8.46 -0.92 2.31
N TYR A 16 8.15 -1.89 3.17
CA TYR A 16 7.54 -1.58 4.46
C TYR A 16 8.42 -0.69 5.34
N LYS A 17 9.74 -0.94 5.36
CA LYS A 17 10.68 -0.12 6.12
C LYS A 17 10.70 1.32 5.60
N ASP A 18 10.89 1.48 4.29
CA ASP A 18 11.03 2.78 3.63
C ASP A 18 9.70 3.57 3.69
N ALA A 19 8.57 2.86 3.58
CA ALA A 19 7.24 3.40 3.76
C ALA A 19 6.79 3.50 5.23
N PHE A 20 7.64 3.24 6.24
CA PHE A 20 7.25 3.24 7.67
C PHE A 20 5.95 2.45 7.98
N ILE A 21 5.70 1.36 7.25
CA ILE A 21 4.53 0.51 7.40
C ILE A 21 4.79 -0.50 8.52
N LYS A 22 3.84 -0.61 9.45
CA LYS A 22 3.85 -1.62 10.51
C LYS A 22 2.97 -2.78 10.12
N LYS A 23 3.57 -3.97 9.98
CA LYS A 23 2.87 -5.18 9.48
C LYS A 23 1.66 -5.55 10.33
N GLU A 24 1.77 -5.36 11.64
CA GLU A 24 0.74 -5.62 12.63
C GLU A 24 -0.47 -4.69 12.50
N GLU A 25 -0.32 -3.53 11.84
CA GLU A 25 -1.38 -2.55 11.63
C GLU A 25 -2.04 -2.66 10.24
N ILE A 26 -1.54 -3.53 9.36
CA ILE A 26 -2.08 -3.71 8.00
C ILE A 26 -3.44 -4.38 8.07
N VAL A 27 -4.48 -3.67 7.60
CA VAL A 27 -5.84 -4.21 7.47
C VAL A 27 -6.13 -4.70 6.07
N LYS A 28 -5.48 -4.12 5.05
CA LYS A 28 -5.63 -4.53 3.66
C LYS A 28 -4.35 -4.26 2.87
N GLN A 29 -4.01 -5.17 1.98
CA GLN A 29 -2.91 -5.01 1.04
C GLN A 29 -3.32 -5.54 -0.33
N GLU A 30 -3.02 -4.77 -1.38
CA GLU A 30 -3.14 -5.18 -2.77
C GLU A 30 -1.80 -4.92 -3.46
N ILE A 31 -1.35 -5.89 -4.26
CA ILE A 31 -0.16 -5.76 -5.09
C ILE A 31 -0.55 -6.19 -6.49
N GLU A 32 -0.42 -5.29 -7.45
CA GLU A 32 -0.66 -5.54 -8.86
C GLU A 32 0.68 -5.51 -9.60
N ILE A 33 0.92 -6.51 -10.45
CA ILE A 33 2.11 -6.60 -11.28
C ILE A 33 1.64 -6.62 -12.73
N ASN A 34 2.03 -5.60 -13.48
CA ASN A 34 1.67 -5.47 -14.88
C ASN A 34 2.54 -6.40 -15.74
N SER A 35 2.04 -6.73 -16.94
CA SER A 35 2.74 -7.59 -17.90
C SER A 35 4.11 -7.05 -18.34
N CYS A 36 4.33 -5.73 -18.25
CA CYS A 36 5.62 -5.08 -18.51
C CYS A 36 6.62 -5.17 -17.35
N GLY A 37 6.24 -5.80 -16.23
CA GLY A 37 7.07 -5.96 -15.04
C GLY A 37 7.07 -4.74 -14.10
N SER A 38 6.25 -3.73 -14.36
CA SER A 38 5.95 -2.68 -13.37
C SER A 38 5.01 -3.23 -12.29
N LEU A 39 4.94 -2.55 -11.14
CA LEU A 39 4.09 -2.95 -10.03
C LEU A 39 3.44 -1.75 -9.34
N GLU A 40 2.23 -1.96 -8.82
CA GLU A 40 1.56 -1.04 -7.91
C GLU A 40 1.27 -1.75 -6.58
N ILE A 41 1.46 -1.04 -5.47
CA ILE A 41 1.14 -1.51 -4.13
C ILE A 41 0.18 -0.54 -3.48
N LEU A 42 -0.88 -1.07 -2.89
CA LEU A 42 -1.76 -0.35 -1.97
C LEU A 42 -1.71 -1.05 -0.62
N VAL A 43 -1.41 -0.30 0.44
CA VAL A 43 -1.49 -0.78 1.83
C VAL A 43 -2.39 0.15 2.62
N VAL A 44 -3.34 -0.43 3.34
CA VAL A 44 -4.18 0.26 4.31
C VAL A 44 -3.78 -0.20 5.71
N GLU A 45 -3.39 0.75 6.55
CA GLU A 45 -3.05 0.55 7.95
C GLU A 45 -4.09 1.22 8.85
N LYS A 46 -4.35 0.66 10.04
CA LYS A 46 -5.24 1.25 11.03
C LYS A 46 -4.66 1.17 12.43
N PHE A 47 -4.29 2.32 13.01
CA PHE A 47 -3.76 2.45 14.37
C PHE A 47 -4.45 3.59 15.13
N ASN A 48 -4.94 3.37 16.35
CA ASN A 48 -5.53 4.39 17.22
C ASN A 48 -6.50 5.37 16.51
N ASN A 49 -7.50 4.83 15.79
CA ASN A 49 -8.49 5.59 15.01
C ASN A 49 -7.92 6.42 13.83
N ILE A 50 -6.65 6.23 13.49
CA ILE A 50 -6.02 6.76 12.29
C ILE A 50 -6.00 5.65 11.25
N VAL A 51 -6.45 5.98 10.05
CA VAL A 51 -6.29 5.16 8.85
C VAL A 51 -5.23 5.80 7.98
N THR A 52 -4.23 5.01 7.60
CA THR A 52 -3.19 5.43 6.65
C THR A 52 -3.33 4.58 5.39
N ILE A 53 -3.43 5.24 4.24
CA ILE A 53 -3.43 4.59 2.93
C ILE A 53 -2.11 4.94 2.26
N THR A 54 -1.26 3.94 2.05
CA THR A 54 -0.02 4.06 1.31
C THR A 54 -0.21 3.49 -0.09
N LYS A 55 0.00 4.31 -1.12
CA LYS A 55 0.10 3.87 -2.52
C LYS A 55 1.55 4.00 -2.98
N ALA A 56 2.05 3.00 -3.69
CA ALA A 56 3.39 3.04 -4.26
C ALA A 56 3.44 2.40 -5.66
N SER A 57 4.33 2.92 -6.52
CA SER A 57 4.53 2.39 -7.87
C SER A 57 6.01 2.12 -8.16
N GLY A 58 6.31 0.98 -8.75
CA GLY A 58 7.63 0.60 -9.24
C GLY A 58 7.62 0.30 -10.73
N THR A 59 8.63 0.74 -11.47
CA THR A 59 8.75 0.47 -12.91
C THR A 59 9.38 -0.90 -13.21
N ASN A 60 9.92 -1.58 -12.20
CA ASN A 60 10.55 -2.90 -12.34
C ASN A 60 10.45 -3.70 -11.03
N ILE A 61 9.73 -4.82 -11.05
CA ILE A 61 9.51 -5.73 -9.92
C ILE A 61 10.79 -6.29 -9.28
N ASN A 62 11.88 -6.34 -10.04
CA ASN A 62 13.16 -6.85 -9.55
C ASN A 62 13.98 -5.80 -8.80
N LYS A 63 13.53 -4.54 -8.75
CA LYS A 63 14.19 -3.42 -8.05
C LYS A 63 13.33 -2.93 -6.88
N PRO A 64 13.95 -2.38 -5.81
CA PRO A 64 13.22 -1.65 -4.78
C PRO A 64 12.44 -0.47 -5.36
N ILE A 65 11.30 -0.14 -4.76
CA ILE A 65 10.56 1.10 -5.03
C ILE A 65 11.36 2.25 -4.42
N LEU A 66 11.50 3.34 -5.16
CA LEU A 66 12.14 4.57 -4.68
C LEU A 66 11.17 5.32 -3.75
N GLU A 67 11.70 5.96 -2.71
CA GLU A 67 10.89 6.70 -1.71
C GLU A 67 9.99 7.77 -2.35
N ASP A 68 10.48 8.46 -3.39
CA ASP A 68 9.71 9.47 -4.13
C ASP A 68 8.43 8.92 -4.79
N ASN A 69 8.37 7.60 -5.00
CA ASN A 69 7.22 6.92 -5.58
C ASN A 69 6.28 6.32 -4.50
N ILE A 70 6.46 6.69 -3.23
CA ILE A 70 5.63 6.24 -2.11
C ILE A 70 4.79 7.44 -1.64
N HIS A 71 3.48 7.33 -1.80
CA HIS A 71 2.52 8.37 -1.44
C HIS A 71 1.62 7.89 -0.32
N LYS A 72 1.30 8.79 0.61
CA LYS A 72 0.47 8.47 1.78
C LYS A 72 -0.67 9.45 1.93
N VAL A 73 -1.83 8.92 2.28
CA VAL A 73 -2.96 9.69 2.80
C VAL A 73 -3.20 9.24 4.23
N ILE A 74 -3.14 10.19 5.17
CA ILE A 74 -3.41 9.95 6.59
C ILE A 74 -4.73 10.63 6.93
N MET A 75 -5.64 9.87 7.52
CA MET A 75 -6.95 10.35 7.92
C MET A 75 -7.34 9.79 9.29
N ASN A 76 -8.04 10.59 10.08
CA ASN A 76 -8.67 10.11 11.30
C ASN A 76 -10.08 9.58 11.00
N LYS A 77 -10.68 8.92 11.98
CA LYS A 77 -12.04 8.39 11.90
C LYS A 77 -13.07 9.42 11.42
N SER A 78 -13.04 10.64 11.95
CA SER A 78 -14.01 11.69 11.60
C SER A 78 -13.94 12.06 10.12
N LYS A 79 -12.73 12.26 9.58
CA LYS A 79 -12.53 12.58 8.16
C LYS A 79 -12.91 11.41 7.24
N LEU A 80 -12.68 10.18 7.68
CA LEU A 80 -13.12 8.99 6.95
C LEU A 80 -14.65 8.91 6.89
N GLU A 81 -15.34 9.11 8.02
CA GLU A 81 -16.80 9.15 8.08
C GLU A 81 -17.40 10.25 7.19
N GLU A 82 -16.78 11.43 7.16
CA GLU A 82 -17.16 12.53 6.27
C GLU A 82 -17.07 12.12 4.79
N ILE A 83 -15.96 11.53 4.36
CA ILE A 83 -15.80 11.06 2.97
C ILE A 83 -16.80 9.95 2.63
N LEU A 84 -16.99 8.99 3.52
CA LEU A 84 -17.93 7.89 3.31
C LEU A 84 -19.38 8.37 3.21
N SER A 85 -19.72 9.49 3.85
CA SER A 85 -21.06 10.09 3.77
C SER A 85 -21.38 10.75 2.42
N LEU A 86 -20.38 10.92 1.54
CA LEU A 86 -20.56 11.50 0.20
C LEU A 86 -21.05 10.49 -0.85
N PHE A 87 -21.13 9.20 -0.51
CA PHE A 87 -21.54 8.10 -1.39
C PHE A 87 -22.70 7.33 -0.78
#